data_AF-A0A357CM82-F1
#
_entry.id   AF-A0A357CM82-F1
#
_cell.length_a   1.000
_cell.length_b   1.000
_cell.length_c   1.000
_cell.angle_alpha   90.00
_cell.angle_beta   90.00
_cell.angle_gamma   90.00
#
_symmetry.space_group_name_H-M   'P 1'
#
loop_
_entity.id
_entity.type
_entity.pdbx_description
1 polymer ?
#
loop_
_entity_poly.entity_id
_entity_poly.type
_entity_poly.pdbx_seq_one_letter_code
_entity_poly.pdbx_strand_id
1 'polypeptide(L)'
;MKWMLLVLIFGTIPVKTGLLFDNIEDCLKAEETMRAEYTRVYNDWHAWAEAHPKDADYPDTQKFMWRRDGMETTATCIPHGEHAVSPD
;
A
#
# COMPACT_ATOMS: atom_id res chain seq x y z
N MET A 1 -9.87 -17.20 -13.79
CA MET A 1 -9.34 -16.90 -12.44
C MET A 1 -8.98 -15.42 -12.45
N LYS A 2 -9.42 -14.65 -11.46
CA LYS A 2 -9.11 -13.21 -11.41
C LYS A 2 -7.89 -12.97 -10.54
N TRP A 3 -7.26 -11.82 -10.71
CA TRP A 3 -6.17 -11.32 -9.87
C TRP A 3 -6.65 -10.10 -9.12
N MET A 4 -6.28 -10.00 -7.84
CA MET A 4 -6.59 -8.84 -7.02
C MET A 4 -5.30 -8.17 -6.57
N LEU A 5 -5.26 -6.84 -6.67
CA LEU A 5 -4.19 -6.06 -6.06
C LEU A 5 -4.41 -6.02 -4.54
N LEU A 6 -3.47 -6.54 -3.76
CA LEU A 6 -3.43 -6.42 -2.31
C LEU A 6 -2.40 -5.36 -1.96
N VAL A 7 -2.72 -4.48 -1.01
CA VAL A 7 -1.79 -3.48 -0.47
C VAL A 7 -1.42 -3.84 0.97
N LEU A 8 -0.15 -3.75 1.31
CA LEU A 8 0.35 -3.88 2.69
C LEU A 8 0.72 -2.48 3.19
N ILE A 9 -0.19 -1.86 3.93
CA ILE A 9 0.05 -0.55 4.54
C ILE A 9 1.12 -0.72 5.61
N PHE A 10 2.15 0.12 5.54
CA PHE A 10 3.29 0.10 6.47
C PHE A 10 3.90 -1.32 6.64
N GLY A 11 3.93 -2.09 5.55
CA GLY A 11 4.48 -3.45 5.50
C GLY A 11 3.73 -4.51 6.32
N THR A 12 2.65 -4.15 7.02
CA THR A 12 2.07 -5.00 8.09
C THR A 12 0.56 -5.15 8.01
N ILE A 13 -0.15 -4.18 7.44
CA ILE A 13 -1.62 -4.17 7.44
C ILE A 13 -2.11 -4.51 6.03
N PRO A 14 -2.63 -5.74 5.79
CA PRO A 14 -3.15 -6.12 4.49
C PRO A 14 -4.51 -5.47 4.21
N VAL A 15 -4.62 -4.84 3.05
CA VAL A 15 -5.84 -4.22 2.52
C VAL A 15 -6.18 -4.87 1.19
N LYS A 16 -7.38 -5.48 1.14
CA LYS A 16 -7.97 -5.97 -0.11
C LYS A 16 -8.54 -4.77 -0.85
N THR A 17 -7.94 -4.39 -1.97
CA THR A 17 -8.36 -3.20 -2.72
C THR A 17 -9.69 -3.37 -3.46
N GLY A 18 -10.08 -4.62 -3.74
CA GLY A 18 -11.22 -4.93 -4.61
C GLY A 18 -10.95 -4.65 -6.10
N LEU A 19 -9.75 -4.19 -6.46
CA LEU A 19 -9.33 -4.05 -7.86
C LEU A 19 -9.09 -5.44 -8.44
N LEU A 20 -9.98 -5.88 -9.31
CA LEU A 20 -9.95 -7.19 -9.95
C LEU A 20 -9.52 -7.07 -11.41
N PHE A 21 -8.62 -7.95 -11.82
CA PHE A 21 -8.05 -8.03 -13.16
C PHE A 21 -8.25 -9.43 -13.73
N ASP A 22 -8.53 -9.53 -15.02
CA ASP A 22 -8.75 -10.81 -15.70
C ASP A 22 -7.44 -11.57 -15.98
N ASN A 23 -6.32 -10.85 -16.05
CA ASN A 23 -4.99 -11.39 -16.28
C ASN A 23 -3.97 -10.82 -15.27
N ILE A 24 -2.83 -11.51 -15.10
CA ILE A 24 -1.82 -11.12 -14.13
C ILE A 24 -1.05 -9.87 -14.58
N GLU A 25 -0.85 -9.71 -15.89
CA GLU A 25 -0.08 -8.63 -16.48
C GLU A 25 -0.69 -7.25 -16.17
N ASP A 26 -2.01 -7.13 -16.25
CA ASP A 26 -2.72 -5.89 -15.94
C ASP A 26 -2.74 -5.59 -14.44
N CYS A 27 -2.80 -6.63 -13.61
CA CYS A 27 -2.61 -6.47 -12.17
C CYS A 27 -1.19 -5.95 -11.86
N LEU A 28 -0.15 -6.52 -12.48
CA LEU A 28 1.24 -6.11 -12.26
C LEU A 28 1.49 -4.67 -12.74
N LYS A 29 0.88 -4.22 -13.84
CA LYS A 29 0.93 -2.81 -14.25
C LYS A 29 0.29 -1.89 -13.20
N ALA A 30 -0.84 -2.31 -12.60
CA ALA A 30 -1.47 -1.57 -11.52
C ALA A 30 -0.60 -1.55 -10.25
N GLU A 31 0.07 -2.66 -9.94
CA GLU A 31 1.05 -2.75 -8.85
C GLU A 31 2.23 -1.79 -9.07
N GLU A 32 2.79 -1.75 -10.29
CA GLU A 32 3.88 -0.82 -10.65
C GLU A 32 3.43 0.64 -10.54
N THR A 33 2.23 0.96 -11.02
CA THR A 33 1.65 2.30 -10.91
C THR A 33 1.48 2.71 -9.44
N MET A 34 0.95 1.81 -8.61
CA MET A 34 0.79 2.05 -7.17
C MET A 34 2.14 2.27 -6.49
N ARG A 35 3.14 1.45 -6.81
CA ARG A 35 4.50 1.54 -6.27
C ARG A 35 5.14 2.89 -6.63
N ALA A 36 4.99 3.34 -7.88
CA ALA A 36 5.52 4.63 -8.32
C ALA A 36 4.88 5.81 -7.56
N GLU A 37 3.55 5.81 -7.43
CA GLU A 37 2.85 6.86 -6.68
C GLU A 37 3.19 6.83 -5.18
N TYR A 38 3.31 5.64 -4.58
CA TYR A 38 3.73 5.54 -3.19
C TYR A 38 5.13 6.10 -2.98
N THR A 39 6.10 5.70 -3.81
CA THR A 39 7.47 6.22 -3.74
C THR A 39 7.50 7.74 -3.85
N ARG A 40 6.73 8.31 -4.79
CA ARG A 40 6.63 9.77 -4.95
C ARG A 40 6.12 10.45 -3.68
N VAL A 41 4.96 10.03 -3.18
CA VAL A 41 4.33 10.61 -1.98
C VAL A 41 5.16 10.35 -0.71
N TYR A 42 5.86 9.22 -0.64
CA TYR A 42 6.78 8.91 0.46
C TYR A 42 7.98 9.84 0.45
N ASN A 43 8.62 10.04 -0.69
CA ASN A 43 9.78 10.92 -0.79
C ASN A 43 9.42 12.37 -0.47
N ASP A 44 8.27 12.85 -0.95
CA ASP A 44 7.77 14.19 -0.64
C ASP A 44 7.55 14.36 0.89
N TRP A 45 6.92 13.36 1.51
CA TRP A 45 6.72 13.33 2.96
C TRP A 45 8.05 13.22 3.73
N HIS A 46 8.97 12.37 3.30
CA HIS A 46 10.25 12.11 3.95
C HIS A 46 11.14 13.37 3.95
N ALA A 47 11.23 14.08 2.82
CA ALA A 47 11.96 15.34 2.75
C ALA A 47 11.39 16.40 3.71
N TRP A 48 10.06 16.45 3.86
CA TRP A 48 9.43 17.30 4.87
C TRP A 48 9.77 16.83 6.29
N ALA A 49 9.73 15.53 6.56
CA ALA A 49 10.01 14.95 7.87
C ALA A 49 11.47 15.17 8.31
N GLU A 50 12.44 15.09 7.40
CA GLU A 50 13.84 15.41 7.68
C GLU A 50 14.03 16.87 8.14
N ALA A 51 13.23 17.79 7.62
CA ALA A 51 13.21 19.19 8.05
C ALA A 51 12.43 19.42 9.37
N HIS A 52 11.63 18.44 9.81
CA HIS A 52 10.73 18.50 10.97
C HIS A 52 10.88 17.25 11.86
N PRO A 53 12.06 17.07 12.48
CA PRO A 53 12.42 15.81 13.13
C PRO A 53 11.72 15.57 14.48
N LYS A 54 10.95 16.53 15.01
CA LYS A 54 10.28 16.38 16.31
C LYS A 54 8.84 15.97 16.11
N ASP A 55 8.36 15.08 16.98
CA ASP A 55 6.94 14.68 17.01
C ASP A 55 5.98 15.88 17.09
N ALA A 56 6.39 16.94 17.80
CA ALA A 56 5.61 18.17 17.97
C ALA A 56 5.46 19.00 16.69
N ASP A 57 6.27 18.74 15.66
CA ASP A 57 6.19 19.43 14.37
C ASP A 57 5.05 18.87 13.50
N TYR A 58 4.52 17.68 13.83
CA TYR A 58 3.43 17.04 13.11
C TYR A 58 2.06 17.61 13.53
N PRO A 59 1.13 17.84 12.59
CA PRO A 59 -0.24 18.21 12.91
C PRO A 59 -0.93 17.15 13.79
N ASP A 60 -1.87 17.56 14.66
CA ASP A 60 -2.63 16.64 15.51
C ASP A 60 -3.35 15.52 14.72
N THR A 61 -3.79 15.83 13.50
CA THR A 61 -4.42 14.88 12.56
C THR A 61 -3.46 13.82 12.04
N GLN A 62 -2.15 14.04 12.20
CA GLN A 62 -1.06 13.22 11.67
C GLN A 62 0.01 12.90 12.74
N LYS A 63 -0.33 13.02 14.03
CA LYS A 63 0.61 12.86 15.16
C LYS A 63 1.39 11.54 15.24
N PHE A 64 1.01 10.52 14.46
CA PHE A 64 1.69 9.23 14.40
C PHE A 64 2.54 9.07 13.15
N MET A 65 2.54 10.06 12.25
CA MET A 65 3.27 9.97 10.99
C MET A 65 4.78 9.97 11.17
N TRP A 66 5.32 10.45 12.29
CA TRP A 66 6.73 10.24 12.63
C TRP A 66 7.14 8.77 12.68
N ARG A 67 6.21 7.84 12.95
CA ARG A 67 6.47 6.39 12.93
C ARG A 67 6.57 5.79 11.53
N ARG A 68 6.16 6.53 10.50
CA ARG A 68 6.16 6.08 9.11
C ARG A 68 7.58 5.95 8.55
N ASP A 69 8.58 6.58 9.18
CA ASP A 69 9.95 6.53 8.69
C ASP A 69 10.47 5.09 8.69
N GLY A 70 10.98 4.65 7.54
CA GLY A 70 11.36 3.26 7.28
C GLY A 70 10.21 2.27 7.09
N MET A 71 8.95 2.72 7.12
CA MET A 71 7.78 1.88 6.83
C MET A 71 7.37 2.00 5.36
N GLU A 72 7.62 0.95 4.59
CA GLU A 72 7.22 0.90 3.19
C GLU A 72 5.82 0.33 3.01
N THR A 73 4.97 1.03 2.27
CA THR A 73 3.73 0.45 1.74
C THR A 73 4.08 -0.27 0.46
N THR A 74 3.75 -1.55 0.40
CA THR A 74 3.97 -2.38 -0.79
C THR A 74 2.63 -2.85 -1.33
N ALA A 75 2.64 -3.34 -2.57
CA ALA A 75 1.51 -4.00 -3.17
C ALA A 75 1.94 -5.30 -3.82
N THR A 76 1.00 -6.22 -3.95
CA THR A 76 1.22 -7.52 -4.60
C THR A 76 -0.06 -8.03 -5.24
N CYS A 77 0.07 -8.62 -6.42
CA CYS A 77 -1.02 -9.32 -7.10
C CYS A 77 -1.24 -10.73 -6.51
N ILE A 78 -2.45 -10.98 -6.00
CA ILE A 78 -2.85 -12.28 -5.47
C ILE A 78 -3.95 -12.91 -6.32
N PRO A 79 -3.98 -14.25 -6.47
CA PRO A 79 -5.13 -14.93 -7.06
C PRO A 79 -6.40 -14.64 -6.27
N HIS A 80 -7.48 -14.30 -6.97
CA HIS A 80 -8.81 -14.13 -6.41
C HIS A 80 -9.75 -15.18 -7.02
N GLY A 81 -10.11 -16.15 -6.20
CA GLY A 81 -11.23 -17.05 -6.47
C GLY A 81 -12.50 -16.48 -5.87
N GLU A 82 -13.56 -16.39 -6.66
CA GLU A 82 -14.92 -16.40 -6.08
C GLU A 82 -15.03 -17.71 -5.29
N HIS A 83 -15.35 -17.59 -4.00
CA HIS A 83 -15.35 -18.65 -2.98
C HIS A 83 -15.30 -20.09 -3.52
N ALA A 84 -14.22 -20.81 -3.18
CA ALA A 84 -14.37 -22.24 -2.98
C ALA A 84 -15.38 -22.41 -1.82
N VAL A 85 -16.63 -22.73 -2.17
CA VAL A 85 -17.59 -23.25 -1.20
C VAL A 85 -16.91 -24.45 -0.56
N SER A 86 -16.66 -24.40 0.76
CA SER A 86 -16.17 -25.58 1.47
C SER A 86 -17.19 -26.69 1.26
N PRO A 87 -16.79 -27.90 0.83
CA PRO A 87 -17.69 -29.03 0.88
C PRO A 87 -17.98 -29.33 2.36
N ASP A 88 -19.27 -29.52 2.66
CA ASP A 88 -19.80 -29.91 3.98
C ASP A 88 -19.16 -31.19 4.52
#